data_AF-A0A4P6X1H6-F1
#
_entry.id   AF-A0A4P6X1H6-F1
#
_cell.length_a   1.000
_cell.length_b   1.000
_cell.length_c   1.000
_cell.angle_alpha   90.00
_cell.angle_beta   90.00
_cell.angle_gamma   90.00
#
_symmetry.space_group_name_H-M   'P 1'
#
loop_
_entity.id
_entity.type
_entity.pdbx_description
1 polymer ?
#
loop_
_entity_poly.entity_id
_entity_poly.type
_entity_poly.pdbx_seq_one_letter_code
_entity_poly.pdbx_strand_id
1 'polypeptide(L)'
;MQEVQSQAQVQTHTYRDRDGWHAKSEFNVNATRVLKLTTSKVIGGTGMRTSATVWNADAGGMLRHAMAFGGPSGDFSETVAFSKPARVTEAIVTAQHQAALAQLSRVLVAIERHYAQGKTASETVAAELDQTGATPV
;
A
#
# COMPACT_ATOMS: atom_id res chain seq x y z
N MET A 1 -4.77 9.10 34.18
CA MET A 1 -5.69 8.65 33.10
C MET A 1 -4.87 8.55 31.82
N GLN A 2 -5.13 7.50 31.04
CA GLN A 2 -4.24 6.84 30.08
C GLN A 2 -3.73 7.68 28.90
N GLU A 3 -2.50 7.31 28.49
CA GLU A 3 -1.81 7.56 27.22
C GLU A 3 -2.70 7.32 25.99
N VAL A 4 -2.58 8.16 24.94
CA VAL A 4 -2.43 7.78 23.51
C VAL A 4 -2.07 9.11 22.80
N GLN A 5 -0.92 9.34 22.16
CA GLN A 5 -0.73 9.06 20.73
C GLN A 5 0.69 9.51 20.35
N SER A 6 1.64 8.59 20.37
CA SER A 6 2.83 8.67 19.52
C SER A 6 2.38 8.43 18.09
N GLN A 7 1.80 9.44 17.43
CA GLN A 7 1.60 9.39 15.99
C GLN A 7 3.00 9.34 15.36
N ALA A 8 3.38 8.20 14.81
CA ALA A 8 4.45 8.15 13.83
C ALA A 8 4.17 9.28 12.82
N GLN A 9 5.06 10.27 12.74
CA GLN A 9 4.83 11.47 11.93
C GLN A 9 4.68 11.05 10.47
N VAL A 10 3.44 10.98 10.01
CA VAL A 10 3.13 10.79 8.60
C VAL A 10 3.35 12.12 7.93
N GLN A 11 4.41 12.23 7.15
CA GLN A 11 4.62 13.40 6.32
C GLN A 11 3.75 13.27 5.07
N THR A 12 2.69 14.07 5.01
CA THR A 12 1.90 14.26 3.80
C THR A 12 2.53 15.35 2.96
N HIS A 13 2.89 15.02 1.72
CA HIS A 13 3.32 15.99 0.72
C HIS A 13 2.18 16.25 -0.26
N THR A 14 1.68 17.49 -0.25
CA THR A 14 0.68 17.98 -1.21
C THR A 14 1.40 18.81 -2.27
N TYR A 15 1.14 18.54 -3.54
CA TYR A 15 1.77 19.23 -4.65
C TYR A 15 0.82 19.33 -5.85
N ARG A 16 1.16 20.21 -6.79
CA ARG A 16 0.42 20.39 -8.05
C ARG A 16 1.34 20.13 -9.24
N ASP A 17 0.84 19.36 -10.20
CA ASP A 17 1.48 19.15 -11.49
C ASP A 17 0.51 19.49 -12.65
N ARG A 18 0.85 19.06 -13.88
CA ARG A 18 -0.01 19.28 -15.07
C ARG A 18 -1.38 18.61 -14.96
N ASP A 19 -1.47 17.50 -14.22
CA ASP A 19 -2.63 16.63 -14.13
C ASP A 19 -3.54 17.03 -12.95
N GLY A 20 -3.04 17.87 -12.03
CA GLY A 20 -3.83 18.56 -11.02
C GLY A 20 -3.16 18.60 -9.65
N TRP A 21 -3.98 18.66 -8.62
CA TRP A 21 -3.54 18.57 -7.23
C TRP A 21 -3.41 17.10 -6.80
N HIS A 22 -2.36 16.81 -6.05
CA HIS A 22 -2.02 15.50 -5.53
C HIS A 22 -1.64 15.61 -4.06
N ALA A 23 -1.95 14.58 -3.29
CA ALA A 23 -1.42 14.39 -1.95
C ALA A 23 -0.84 12.99 -1.82
N LYS A 24 0.32 12.89 -1.19
CA LYS A 24 1.05 11.63 -1.03
C LYS A 24 1.56 11.51 0.40
N SER A 25 1.35 10.34 0.99
CA SER A 25 1.94 9.97 2.28
C SER A 25 2.62 8.61 2.14
N GLU A 26 3.76 8.45 2.79
CA GLU A 26 4.53 7.21 2.78
C GLU A 26 4.64 6.63 4.19
N PHE A 27 4.60 5.31 4.27
CA PHE A 27 4.61 4.54 5.50
C PHE A 27 5.52 3.34 5.37
N ASN A 28 6.49 3.21 6.26
CA ASN A 28 7.29 1.99 6.32
C ASN A 28 6.45 0.90 6.99
N VAL A 29 6.07 -0.12 6.21
CA VAL A 29 5.36 -1.31 6.72
C VAL A 29 6.37 -2.25 7.39
N ASN A 30 7.55 -2.39 6.78
CA ASN A 30 8.69 -3.10 7.35
C ASN A 30 10.00 -2.57 6.72
N ALA A 31 11.13 -3.24 6.98
CA ALA A 31 12.45 -2.82 6.49
C ALA A 31 12.57 -2.78 4.96
N THR A 32 11.73 -3.53 4.22
CA THR A 32 11.81 -3.66 2.76
C THR A 32 10.52 -3.23 2.06
N ARG A 33 9.51 -2.74 2.78
CA ARG A 33 8.19 -2.41 2.22
C ARG A 33 7.70 -1.05 2.68
N VAL A 34 7.26 -0.26 1.70
CA VAL A 34 6.70 1.07 1.88
C VAL A 34 5.29 1.09 1.32
N LEU A 35 4.32 1.39 2.17
CA LEU A 35 2.97 1.74 1.76
C LEU A 35 2.96 3.21 1.32
N LYS A 36 2.51 3.45 0.09
CA LYS A 36 2.23 4.77 -0.45
C LYS A 36 0.73 4.96 -0.53
N LEU A 37 0.22 5.95 0.21
CA LEU A 37 -1.12 6.46 0.08
C LEU A 37 -1.08 7.67 -0.85
N THR A 38 -1.77 7.62 -1.97
CA THR A 38 -1.78 8.70 -2.97
C THR A 38 -3.21 9.11 -3.27
N THR A 39 -3.52 10.39 -3.15
CA THR A 39 -4.78 10.99 -3.59
C THR A 39 -4.52 11.84 -4.81
N SER A 40 -5.20 11.52 -5.91
CA SER A 40 -5.05 12.25 -7.16
C SER A 40 -6.32 12.20 -8.00
N LYS A 41 -6.41 13.10 -8.97
CA LYS A 41 -7.45 13.03 -10.00
C LYS A 41 -7.27 11.75 -10.83
N VAL A 42 -8.38 11.10 -11.20
CA VAL A 42 -8.33 9.94 -12.08
C VAL A 42 -7.93 10.37 -13.49
N ILE A 43 -6.84 9.79 -14.01
CA ILE A 43 -6.39 10.00 -15.39
C ILE A 43 -7.38 9.36 -16.36
N GLY A 44 -7.81 10.10 -17.38
CA GLY A 44 -8.76 9.61 -18.39
C GLY A 44 -10.19 9.39 -17.90
N GLY A 45 -10.52 9.79 -16.66
CA GLY A 45 -11.83 9.62 -16.05
C GLY A 45 -12.32 10.85 -15.29
N THR A 46 -13.48 10.71 -14.64
CA THR A 46 -14.04 11.74 -13.76
C THR A 46 -13.88 11.35 -12.29
N GLY A 47 -13.44 12.31 -11.49
CA GLY A 47 -13.31 12.17 -10.03
C GLY A 47 -11.88 12.09 -9.53
N MET A 48 -11.79 11.74 -8.25
CA MET A 48 -10.58 11.73 -7.45
C MET A 48 -10.49 10.41 -6.69
N ARG A 49 -9.32 9.78 -6.74
CA ARG A 49 -9.08 8.47 -6.14
C ARG A 49 -7.98 8.59 -5.11
N THR A 50 -8.20 7.99 -3.95
CA THR A 50 -7.14 7.69 -2.98
C THR A 50 -6.80 6.22 -3.07
N SER A 51 -5.55 5.90 -3.40
CA SER A 51 -5.05 4.54 -3.52
C SER A 51 -3.96 4.26 -2.50
N ALA A 52 -4.03 3.09 -1.88
CA ALA A 52 -3.00 2.52 -1.03
C ALA A 52 -2.25 1.46 -1.85
N THR A 53 -0.95 1.66 -2.06
CA THR A 53 -0.10 0.74 -2.83
C THR A 53 1.15 0.40 -2.05
N VAL A 54 1.48 -0.89 -1.93
CA VAL A 54 2.72 -1.33 -1.29
C VAL A 54 3.82 -1.47 -2.33
N TRP A 55 4.98 -0.91 -2.03
CA TRP A 55 6.19 -0.96 -2.85
C TRP A 55 7.28 -1.66 -2.07
N ASN A 56 7.98 -2.59 -2.69
CA ASN A 56 9.18 -3.20 -2.13
C ASN A 56 10.40 -2.29 -2.42
N ALA A 57 11.17 -1.94 -1.40
CA ALA A 57 12.47 -1.32 -1.53
C ALA A 57 13.53 -2.41 -1.71
N ASP A 58 14.32 -2.32 -2.77
CA ASP A 58 15.52 -3.16 -2.90
C ASP A 58 16.69 -2.62 -2.06
N ALA A 59 17.79 -3.39 -2.00
CA ALA A 59 18.99 -3.01 -1.26
C ALA A 59 19.65 -1.71 -1.77
N GLY A 60 19.31 -1.26 -2.98
CA GLY A 60 19.74 0.02 -3.56
C GLY A 60 18.77 1.18 -3.32
N GLY A 61 17.66 0.96 -2.59
CA GLY A 61 16.63 1.97 -2.33
C GLY A 61 15.65 2.19 -3.49
N MET A 62 15.69 1.38 -4.55
CA MET A 62 14.75 1.47 -5.65
C MET A 62 13.41 0.84 -5.23
N LEU A 63 12.33 1.61 -5.39
CA LEU A 63 10.98 1.15 -5.07
C LEU A 63 10.37 0.44 -6.27
N ARG A 64 9.99 -0.82 -6.08
CA ARG A 64 9.35 -1.68 -7.09
C ARG A 64 7.98 -2.13 -6.61
N HIS A 65 6.98 -1.98 -7.46
CA HIS A 65 5.63 -2.51 -7.24
C HIS A 65 5.33 -3.52 -8.33
N ALA A 66 5.13 -4.78 -7.93
CA ALA A 66 4.71 -5.84 -8.83
C ALA A 66 3.20 -5.75 -9.07
N MET A 67 2.81 -5.25 -10.24
CA MET A 67 1.41 -5.30 -10.66
C MET A 67 1.03 -6.74 -11.04
N ALA A 68 0.12 -7.35 -10.28
CA ALA A 68 -0.55 -8.56 -10.72
C ALA A 68 -1.55 -8.21 -11.83
N PHE A 69 -1.14 -8.32 -13.09
CA PHE A 69 -2.06 -8.28 -14.23
C PHE A 69 -2.92 -9.56 -14.28
N GLY A 70 -3.76 -9.78 -13.26
CA GLY A 70 -4.63 -10.97 -13.15
C GLY A 70 -3.97 -12.23 -12.58
N GLY A 71 -2.71 -12.16 -12.13
CA GLY A 71 -2.01 -13.27 -11.47
C GLY A 71 -2.07 -13.19 -9.93
N PRO A 72 -1.79 -14.30 -9.22
CA PRO A 72 -1.83 -14.33 -7.74
C PRO A 72 -0.66 -13.61 -7.05
N SER A 73 0.37 -13.19 -7.79
CA SER A 73 1.66 -12.77 -7.23
C SER A 73 1.89 -11.24 -7.26
N GLY A 74 0.85 -10.45 -7.01
CA GLY A 74 0.93 -8.99 -7.02
C GLY A 74 1.16 -8.37 -5.64
N ASP A 75 1.84 -7.23 -5.63
CA ASP A 75 1.90 -6.37 -4.45
C ASP A 75 0.54 -5.76 -4.16
N PHE A 76 0.28 -5.50 -2.88
CA PHE A 76 -1.01 -4.99 -2.42
C PHE A 76 -1.33 -3.62 -3.06
N SER A 77 -2.54 -3.50 -3.61
CA SER A 77 -3.08 -2.26 -4.17
C SER A 77 -4.58 -2.20 -3.91
N GLU A 78 -5.04 -1.20 -3.16
CA GLU A 78 -6.45 -0.99 -2.86
C GLU A 78 -6.86 0.48 -3.11
N THR A 79 -8.09 0.69 -3.59
CA THR A 79 -8.70 2.02 -3.60
C THR A 79 -9.38 2.26 -2.25
N VAL A 80 -8.82 3.18 -1.45
CA VAL A 80 -9.30 3.50 -0.11
C VAL A 80 -10.51 4.44 -0.17
N ALA A 81 -10.48 5.41 -1.08
CA ALA A 81 -11.56 6.36 -1.27
C ALA A 81 -11.70 6.76 -2.74
N PHE A 82 -12.92 7.04 -3.14
CA PHE A 82 -13.24 7.61 -4.45
C PHE A 82 -14.35 8.65 -4.30
N SER A 83 -14.16 9.82 -4.90
CA SER A 83 -15.17 10.87 -4.93
C SER A 83 -15.22 11.55 -6.30
N LYS A 84 -16.31 12.26 -6.57
CA LYS A 84 -16.52 13.01 -7.82
C LYS A 84 -16.84 14.47 -7.53
N PRO A 85 -15.85 15.25 -7.04
CA PRO A 85 -16.07 16.67 -6.81
C PRO A 85 -16.21 17.39 -8.16
N ALA A 86 -17.04 18.45 -8.22
CA ALA A 86 -17.22 19.25 -9.42
C ALA A 86 -15.90 19.94 -9.86
N ARG A 87 -15.03 20.25 -8.91
CA ARG A 87 -13.66 20.75 -9.14
C ARG A 87 -12.70 20.08 -8.17
N VAL A 88 -11.52 19.70 -8.65
CA VAL A 88 -10.44 19.15 -7.82
C VAL A 88 -9.55 20.31 -7.37
N THR A 89 -9.74 20.75 -6.12
CA THR A 89 -8.91 21.78 -5.47
C THR A 89 -7.97 21.16 -4.46
N GLU A 90 -6.93 21.89 -4.06
CA GLU A 90 -6.01 21.48 -3.00
C GLU A 90 -6.76 21.07 -1.72
N ALA A 91 -7.71 21.91 -1.27
CA ALA A 91 -8.49 21.65 -0.06
C ALA A 91 -9.26 20.32 -0.13
N ILE A 92 -9.86 20.01 -1.30
CA ILE A 92 -10.62 18.76 -1.49
C ILE A 92 -9.68 17.56 -1.50
N VAL A 93 -8.53 17.67 -2.18
CA VAL A 93 -7.49 16.63 -2.20
C VAL A 93 -7.00 16.35 -0.79
N THR A 94 -6.61 17.40 -0.05
CA THR A 94 -6.13 17.28 1.34
C THR A 94 -7.19 16.70 2.26
N ALA A 95 -8.45 17.13 2.16
CA ALA A 95 -9.53 16.61 2.99
C ALA A 95 -9.79 15.11 2.74
N GLN A 96 -9.86 14.68 1.47
CA GLN A 96 -10.02 13.26 1.16
C GLN A 96 -8.77 12.45 1.58
N HIS A 97 -7.58 13.02 1.45
CA HIS A 97 -6.35 12.38 1.87
C HIS A 97 -6.33 12.16 3.39
N GLN A 98 -6.70 13.18 4.18
CA GLN A 98 -6.84 13.08 5.63
C GLN A 98 -7.90 12.05 6.04
N ALA A 99 -9.04 12.02 5.36
CA ALA A 99 -10.07 11.01 5.62
C ALA A 99 -9.55 9.59 5.33
N ALA A 100 -8.76 9.41 4.29
CA ALA A 100 -8.12 8.12 3.98
C ALA A 100 -7.02 7.74 4.99
N LEU A 101 -6.27 8.72 5.50
CA LEU A 101 -5.30 8.52 6.57
C LEU A 101 -5.97 8.03 7.86
N ALA A 102 -7.19 8.50 8.17
CA ALA A 102 -7.96 7.99 9.30
C ALA A 102 -8.34 6.49 9.14
N GLN A 103 -8.33 5.97 7.91
CA GLN A 103 -8.58 4.56 7.60
C GLN A 103 -7.30 3.73 7.50
N LEU A 104 -6.13 4.30 7.80
CA LEU A 104 -4.84 3.63 7.65
C LEU A 104 -4.76 2.30 8.41
N SER A 105 -5.26 2.23 9.64
CA SER A 105 -5.26 0.99 10.43
C SER A 105 -6.00 -0.15 9.72
N ARG A 106 -7.12 0.15 9.05
CA ARG A 106 -7.87 -0.83 8.23
C ARG A 106 -7.02 -1.33 7.05
N VAL A 107 -6.31 -0.41 6.39
CA VAL A 107 -5.44 -0.72 5.24
C VAL A 107 -4.27 -1.60 5.67
N LEU A 108 -3.64 -1.32 6.82
CA LEU A 108 -2.55 -2.14 7.36
C LEU A 108 -2.99 -3.57 7.66
N VAL A 109 -4.17 -3.76 8.24
CA VAL A 109 -4.75 -5.10 8.47
C VAL A 109 -5.02 -5.82 7.14
N ALA A 110 -5.49 -5.10 6.11
CA ALA A 110 -5.70 -5.68 4.78
C ALA A 110 -4.37 -6.11 4.12
N ILE A 111 -3.31 -5.31 4.28
CA ILE A 111 -1.96 -5.62 3.81
C ILE A 111 -1.42 -6.88 4.51
N GLU A 112 -1.55 -6.96 5.84
CA GLU A 112 -1.13 -8.14 6.61
C GLU A 112 -1.84 -9.39 6.11
N ARG A 113 -3.15 -9.33 5.92
CA ARG A 113 -3.95 -10.45 5.39
C ARG A 113 -3.49 -10.87 4.00
N HIS A 114 -3.23 -9.91 3.10
CA HIS A 114 -2.77 -10.18 1.73
C HIS A 114 -1.44 -10.94 1.70
N TYR A 115 -0.46 -10.49 2.50
CA TYR A 115 0.84 -11.14 2.54
C TYR A 115 0.86 -12.41 3.41
N ALA A 116 -0.04 -12.56 4.39
CA ALA A 116 -0.20 -13.81 5.13
C ALA A 116 -0.69 -14.95 4.22
N GLN A 117 -1.62 -14.66 3.30
CA GLN A 117 -2.12 -15.64 2.32
C GLN A 117 -1.02 -16.08 1.33
N GLY A 118 -0.10 -15.18 0.97
CA GLY A 118 1.07 -15.52 0.16
C GLY A 118 2.14 -16.32 0.91
N LYS A 119 2.29 -16.11 2.23
CA LYS A 119 3.28 -16.82 3.04
C LYS A 119 2.95 -18.30 3.22
N THR A 120 1.66 -18.63 3.39
CA THR A 120 1.18 -20.03 3.46
C THR A 120 1.51 -20.84 2.20
N ALA A 121 1.58 -20.22 1.02
CA ALA A 121 1.94 -20.92 -0.22
C ALA A 121 3.44 -21.20 -0.37
N SER A 122 4.32 -20.31 0.14
CA SER A 122 5.78 -20.53 0.08
C SER A 122 6.32 -21.42 1.21
N GLU A 123 5.68 -21.47 2.38
CA GLU A 123 6.15 -22.33 3.47
C GLU A 123 5.80 -23.81 3.26
N THR A 124 4.82 -24.12 2.41
CA THR A 124 4.42 -25.51 2.12
C THR A 124 5.40 -26.23 1.19
N VAL A 125 6.15 -25.52 0.33
CA VAL A 125 7.14 -26.14 -0.58
C VAL A 125 8.53 -26.34 0.03
N ALA A 126 8.85 -25.64 1.12
CA ALA A 126 10.14 -25.82 1.80
C ALA A 126 10.15 -27.02 2.78
N ALA A 127 8.98 -27.50 3.20
CA ALA A 127 8.86 -28.60 4.16
C ALA A 127 8.86 -30.00 3.52
N GLU A 128 8.80 -30.13 2.19
CA GLU A 128 8.69 -31.43 1.50
C GLU A 128 10.03 -31.98 0.95
N LEU A 129 11.15 -31.26 1.11
CA LEU A 129 12.47 -31.70 0.61
C LEU A 129 13.40 -32.35 1.65
N ASP A 130 12.93 -32.61 2.88
CA ASP A 130 13.75 -33.17 3.97
C ASP A 130 13.42 -34.64 4.32
N GLN A 131 12.70 -35.39 3.46
CA GLN A 131 12.30 -36.79 3.77
C GLN A 131 12.79 -37.87 2.78
N THR A 132 13.68 -37.57 1.84
CA THR A 132 14.27 -38.58 0.94
C THR A 132 15.78 -38.69 1.11
N GLY A 133 16.18 -39.00 2.33
CA GLY A 133 17.55 -39.38 2.66
C GLY A 133 17.60 -40.50 3.68
N ALA A 134 17.36 -41.76 3.26
CA ALA A 134 17.98 -42.96 3.84
C ALA A 134 17.47 -44.26 3.16
N THR A 135 18.22 -44.77 2.19
CA THR A 135 18.49 -46.23 2.08
C THR A 135 19.82 -46.44 2.82
N PRO A 136 20.00 -47.48 3.66
CA PRO A 136 20.28 -48.86 3.20
C PRO A 136 19.55 -49.91 4.10
N VAL A 137 19.43 -51.21 3.81
CA VAL A 137 20.38 -52.24 3.32
C VAL A 137 19.59 -53.35 2.64
#